data_AF-A0A9X5INV7-F1
#
_entry.id   AF-A0A9X5INV7-F1
#
_cell.length_a   1.000
_cell.length_b   1.000
_cell.length_c   1.000
_cell.angle_alpha   90.00
_cell.angle_beta   90.00
_cell.angle_gamma   90.00
#
_symmetry.space_group_name_H-M   'P 1'
#
loop_
_entity.id
_entity.type
_entity.pdbx_description
1 polymer ?
#
loop_
_entity_poly.entity_id
_entity_poly.type
_entity_poly.pdbx_seq_one_letter_code
_entity_poly.pdbx_strand_id
1 'polypeptide(L)'
;MRRGTRRAMTALASALALSWVLTSAAPRQSLPAMTGDGLVRAVAAGAGEAAGATGAHATITDVDHPDVAATDEDVVVTVEVSEAGPTVRLDRRGGAGWVTVAEATAETTTVALPVPSRAGDATYRVVLVPAGAGTVRTSPDLTIFQSDAVAHAAYVARARDAVQAYCPLTPIYVDSPDVRSGSTVGKARSSWSWADGQASWTQSIRLRSGLADDILEHTALHECAHVVQVRPLVDGERAYEASTARTERRYARGPAEPGELQADCMASVVTGRPSVMYYARTCSARQRADARDMWREHGSHRQSPALSWAWKD
;
A
#
# COMPACT_ATOMS: atom_id res chain seq x y z
N MET A 1 59.93 -27.30 -29.11
CA MET A 1 60.61 -26.38 -30.04
C MET A 1 59.60 -25.34 -30.53
N ARG A 2 59.93 -24.05 -30.40
CA ARG A 2 59.70 -22.89 -31.33
C ARG A 2 58.37 -22.88 -32.13
N ARG A 3 57.58 -21.82 -32.25
CA ARG A 3 57.65 -20.35 -32.09
C ARG A 3 56.18 -19.88 -32.27
N GLY A 4 55.68 -18.87 -31.55
CA GLY A 4 55.84 -17.46 -31.89
C GLY A 4 54.60 -16.95 -32.65
N THR A 5 53.71 -16.13 -32.08
CA THR A 5 53.79 -14.68 -31.77
C THR A 5 53.13 -13.79 -32.83
N ARG A 6 52.39 -12.78 -32.33
CA ARG A 6 52.07 -11.44 -32.91
C ARG A 6 50.90 -11.42 -33.91
N ARG A 7 50.04 -10.39 -33.99
CA ARG A 7 49.94 -8.99 -33.49
C ARG A 7 48.46 -8.58 -33.68
N ALA A 8 47.83 -7.77 -32.80
CA ALA A 8 47.72 -6.29 -32.86
C ALA A 8 47.02 -5.79 -34.16
N MET A 9 46.05 -4.87 -34.21
CA MET A 9 45.90 -3.56 -33.55
C MET A 9 44.49 -2.97 -33.83
N THR A 10 44.01 -2.20 -32.86
CA THR A 10 43.18 -0.95 -32.90
C THR A 10 42.90 -0.23 -34.23
N ALA A 11 41.67 0.34 -34.36
CA ALA A 11 41.41 1.75 -34.78
C ALA A 11 39.90 2.13 -34.62
N LEU A 12 39.58 3.15 -33.80
CA LEU A 12 39.04 4.50 -34.14
C LEU A 12 37.65 4.51 -34.86
N ALA A 13 36.56 4.96 -34.23
CA ALA A 13 36.15 6.32 -33.84
C ALA A 13 35.56 7.18 -34.98
N SER A 14 34.54 7.99 -34.62
CA SER A 14 33.84 9.07 -35.35
C SER A 14 32.47 8.67 -35.95
N ALA A 15 31.42 9.48 -35.99
CA ALA A 15 31.01 10.72 -35.32
C ALA A 15 29.57 11.02 -35.79
N LEU A 16 28.78 11.65 -34.92
CA LEU A 16 27.68 12.63 -35.15
C LEU A 16 26.81 12.57 -36.42
N ALA A 17 25.49 12.52 -36.21
CA ALA A 17 24.56 13.40 -36.89
C ALA A 17 23.31 13.67 -36.01
N LEU A 18 23.20 14.91 -35.54
CA LEU A 18 21.93 15.53 -35.15
C LEU A 18 21.04 15.66 -36.40
N SER A 19 19.76 15.41 -36.28
CA SER A 19 18.73 16.25 -36.91
C SER A 19 17.38 16.09 -36.21
N TRP A 20 16.80 17.24 -35.95
CA TRP A 20 15.51 17.48 -35.32
C TRP A 20 14.36 17.11 -36.25
N VAL A 21 13.29 16.55 -35.68
CA VAL A 21 11.92 16.78 -36.17
C VAL A 21 11.07 17.19 -34.98
N LEU A 22 10.82 18.50 -34.90
CA LEU A 22 9.71 19.08 -34.18
C LEU A 22 8.47 18.95 -35.07
N THR A 23 7.48 18.18 -34.62
CA THR A 23 6.08 18.46 -34.95
C THR A 23 5.24 18.34 -33.69
N SER A 24 4.81 19.53 -33.27
CA SER A 24 3.74 19.86 -32.34
C SER A 24 2.52 18.94 -32.39
N ALA A 25 2.18 18.37 -31.23
CA ALA A 25 0.79 18.13 -30.86
C ALA A 25 0.55 18.86 -29.54
N ALA A 26 -0.33 19.86 -29.58
CA ALA A 26 -0.82 20.63 -28.45
C ALA A 26 -1.64 19.72 -27.48
N PRO A 27 -1.93 20.19 -26.27
CA PRO A 27 -2.10 19.36 -25.09
C PRO A 27 -3.46 18.66 -25.08
N ARG A 28 -3.47 17.34 -24.89
CA ARG A 28 -4.65 16.67 -24.34
C ARG A 28 -4.54 16.73 -22.82
N GLN A 29 -5.30 17.66 -22.24
CA GLN A 29 -5.70 17.61 -20.85
C GLN A 29 -6.40 16.28 -20.58
N SER A 30 -5.79 15.49 -19.70
CA SER A 30 -6.45 14.40 -19.00
C SER A 30 -5.73 14.25 -17.65
N LEU A 31 -6.14 15.10 -16.70
CA LEU A 31 -6.14 14.79 -15.28
C LEU A 31 -7.51 14.17 -14.95
N PRO A 32 -7.68 13.52 -13.80
CA PRO A 32 -7.09 12.25 -13.42
C PRO A 32 -8.20 11.18 -13.28
N ALA A 33 -7.92 9.93 -13.62
CA ALA A 33 -8.78 8.82 -13.21
C ALA A 33 -8.27 8.30 -11.85
N MET A 34 -9.05 8.59 -10.81
CA MET A 34 -8.89 8.06 -9.46
C MET A 34 -9.06 6.54 -9.42
N THR A 35 -8.27 5.86 -8.60
CA THR A 35 -8.56 4.70 -7.71
C THR A 35 -7.21 4.22 -7.15
N GLY A 36 -6.94 4.02 -5.86
CA GLY A 36 -7.71 4.20 -4.63
C GLY A 36 -6.75 4.15 -3.42
N ASP A 37 -7.21 4.77 -2.34
CA ASP A 37 -6.86 4.65 -0.92
C ASP A 37 -5.41 4.86 -0.44
N GLY A 38 -5.19 6.06 0.09
CA GLY A 38 -4.04 6.41 0.92
C GLY A 38 -3.79 7.92 1.05
N LEU A 39 -4.84 8.75 1.09
CA LEU A 39 -4.79 10.15 1.56
C LEU A 39 -6.23 10.71 1.54
N VAL A 40 -6.94 10.62 2.67
CA VAL A 40 -8.20 11.36 2.82
C VAL A 40 -7.84 12.79 3.18
N ARG A 41 -7.63 13.64 2.16
CA ARG A 41 -7.54 15.10 2.34
C ARG A 41 -8.89 15.64 2.80
N ALA A 42 -9.10 15.68 4.11
CA ALA A 42 -10.20 16.39 4.72
C ALA A 42 -9.83 17.87 4.89
N VAL A 43 -9.94 18.65 3.81
CA VAL A 43 -9.86 20.12 3.92
C VAL A 43 -11.10 20.58 4.69
N ALA A 44 -10.92 21.08 5.92
CA ALA A 44 -11.97 21.78 6.65
C ALA A 44 -12.25 23.13 5.96
N ALA A 45 -13.03 23.12 4.88
CA ALA A 45 -13.53 24.32 4.23
C ALA A 45 -14.81 24.80 4.93
N GLY A 46 -14.75 26.02 5.47
CA GLY A 46 -15.93 26.81 5.84
C GLY A 46 -15.62 27.78 6.99
N ALA A 47 -16.09 29.03 7.02
CA ALA A 47 -16.75 29.89 6.04
C ALA A 47 -16.71 31.31 6.66
N GLY A 48 -16.62 32.35 5.83
CA GLY A 48 -17.02 33.72 6.18
C GLY A 48 -16.00 34.58 6.93
N GLU A 49 -15.29 35.41 6.17
CA GLU A 49 -14.70 36.65 6.67
C GLU A 49 -15.82 37.55 7.25
N ALA A 50 -15.79 37.80 8.55
CA ALA A 50 -16.40 38.98 9.16
C ALA A 50 -15.67 39.35 10.45
N ALA A 51 -14.79 40.34 10.31
CA ALA A 51 -14.34 41.32 11.31
C ALA A 51 -13.91 40.85 12.72
N GLY A 52 -12.59 40.95 12.96
CA GLY A 52 -12.10 41.57 14.20
C GLY A 52 -11.97 40.67 15.43
N ALA A 53 -11.06 39.70 15.40
CA ALA A 53 -10.41 39.20 16.62
C ALA A 53 -9.01 38.69 16.27
N THR A 54 -7.98 39.39 16.73
CA THR A 54 -6.56 39.00 16.65
C THR A 54 -6.28 37.88 17.65
N GLY A 55 -6.88 36.71 17.43
CA GLY A 55 -6.59 35.48 18.16
C GLY A 55 -6.08 34.43 17.18
N ALA A 56 -4.92 33.84 17.49
CA ALA A 56 -4.30 32.71 16.81
C ALA A 56 -5.31 31.82 16.06
N HIS A 57 -5.26 31.84 14.72
CA HIS A 57 -6.10 31.01 13.87
C HIS A 57 -5.45 29.65 13.69
N ALA A 58 -5.74 28.74 14.62
CA ALA A 58 -5.33 27.35 14.48
C ALA A 58 -6.32 26.59 13.56
N THR A 59 -5.81 26.05 12.45
CA THR A 59 -6.57 25.25 11.47
C THR A 59 -6.00 23.84 11.38
N ILE A 60 -6.87 22.84 11.19
CA ILE A 60 -6.46 21.47 10.82
C ILE A 60 -6.24 21.48 9.30
N THR A 61 -5.00 21.32 8.83
CA THR A 61 -4.69 21.32 7.39
C THR A 61 -4.70 19.92 6.79
N ASP A 62 -4.30 18.91 7.56
CA ASP A 62 -4.34 17.51 7.15
C ASP A 62 -4.45 16.57 8.36
N VAL A 63 -4.97 15.36 8.12
CA VAL A 63 -5.07 14.27 9.10
C VAL A 63 -4.67 12.96 8.42
N ASP A 64 -3.44 12.50 8.67
CA ASP A 64 -2.92 11.26 8.11
C ASP A 64 -3.02 10.10 9.12
N HIS A 65 -3.40 8.91 8.63
CA HIS A 65 -3.55 7.69 9.43
C HIS A 65 -3.55 6.42 8.57
N PRO A 66 -3.19 5.25 9.14
CA PRO A 66 -3.43 3.97 8.49
C PRO A 66 -4.91 3.57 8.60
N ASP A 67 -5.53 3.24 7.47
CA ASP A 67 -6.92 2.73 7.42
C ASP A 67 -7.10 1.42 8.22
N VAL A 68 -6.01 0.64 8.34
CA VAL A 68 -5.97 -0.68 9.00
C VAL A 68 -4.61 -0.92 9.64
N ALA A 69 -4.61 -1.47 10.86
CA ALA A 69 -3.41 -1.91 11.57
C ALA A 69 -3.71 -3.16 12.42
N ALA A 70 -2.68 -3.79 12.99
CA ALA A 70 -2.86 -4.77 14.06
C ALA A 70 -3.13 -4.06 15.40
N THR A 71 -3.83 -4.68 16.33
CA THR A 71 -4.11 -4.07 17.65
C THR A 71 -2.85 -3.82 18.48
N ASP A 72 -1.78 -4.57 18.25
CA ASP A 72 -0.48 -4.43 18.92
C ASP A 72 0.48 -3.49 18.19
N GLU A 73 0.08 -2.92 17.05
CA GLU A 73 0.83 -1.87 16.36
C GLU A 73 0.48 -0.49 16.94
N ASP A 74 1.52 0.33 17.12
CA ASP A 74 1.36 1.73 17.50
C ASP A 74 0.82 2.52 16.31
N VAL A 75 -0.47 2.85 16.38
CA VAL A 75 -1.13 3.70 15.39
C VAL A 75 -1.14 5.13 15.90
N VAL A 76 -0.78 6.08 15.04
CA VAL A 76 -0.87 7.51 15.30
C VAL A 76 -1.74 8.19 14.27
N VAL A 77 -2.47 9.21 14.71
CA VAL A 77 -3.08 10.21 13.84
C VAL A 77 -2.16 11.42 13.82
N THR A 78 -1.61 11.74 12.65
CA THR A 78 -0.78 12.93 12.47
C THR A 78 -1.65 14.09 12.07
N VAL A 79 -1.57 15.19 12.81
CA VAL A 79 -2.34 16.40 12.60
C VAL A 79 -1.38 17.53 12.30
N GLU A 80 -1.61 18.21 11.18
CA GLU A 80 -0.94 19.46 10.88
C GLU A 80 -1.76 20.65 11.40
N VAL A 81 -1.06 21.56 12.08
CA VAL A 81 -1.60 22.82 12.61
C VAL A 81 -0.78 24.00 12.11
N SER A 82 -1.42 25.16 11.97
CA SER A 82 -0.79 26.38 11.43
C SER A 82 0.31 26.96 12.32
N GLU A 83 0.27 26.72 13.63
CA GLU A 83 1.24 27.23 14.60
C GLU A 83 1.23 26.39 15.89
N ALA A 84 2.29 26.52 16.70
CA ALA A 84 2.38 25.94 18.02
C ALA A 84 1.43 26.65 19.02
N GLY A 85 1.02 25.94 20.08
CA GLY A 85 0.13 26.45 21.13
C GLY A 85 -1.25 25.77 21.23
N PRO A 86 -2.01 25.48 20.16
CA PRO A 86 -3.32 24.87 20.30
C PRO A 86 -3.24 23.46 20.88
N THR A 87 -4.24 23.06 21.66
CA THR A 87 -4.41 21.67 22.11
C THR A 87 -5.19 20.89 21.06
N VAL A 88 -4.61 19.80 20.59
CA VAL A 88 -5.23 18.87 19.65
C VAL A 88 -5.67 17.63 20.42
N ARG A 89 -6.92 17.23 20.23
CA ARG A 89 -7.52 16.04 20.86
C ARG A 89 -7.96 15.06 19.80
N LEU A 90 -7.73 13.78 20.07
CA LEU A 90 -8.38 12.69 19.35
C LEU A 90 -9.60 12.28 20.17
N ASP A 91 -10.78 12.55 19.62
CA ASP A 91 -12.04 12.11 20.18
C ASP A 91 -12.47 10.81 19.49
N ARG A 92 -12.89 9.80 20.24
CA ARG A 92 -13.52 8.58 19.73
C ARG A 92 -15.02 8.60 20.01
N ARG A 93 -15.83 8.13 19.05
CA ARG A 93 -17.26 7.91 19.27
C ARG A 93 -17.46 6.86 20.37
N GLY A 94 -18.27 7.17 21.38
CA GLY A 94 -18.58 6.28 22.50
C GLY A 94 -20.04 6.42 22.94
N GLY A 95 -20.83 5.36 22.76
CA GLY A 95 -22.27 5.40 23.04
C GLY A 95 -22.97 6.53 22.28
N ALA A 96 -23.64 7.43 23.01
CA ALA A 96 -24.34 8.59 22.44
C ALA A 96 -23.44 9.80 22.15
N GLY A 97 -22.17 9.80 22.57
CA GLY A 97 -21.30 10.98 22.55
C GLY A 97 -19.89 10.73 22.00
N TRP A 98 -19.03 11.71 22.22
CA TRP A 98 -17.61 11.67 21.90
C TRP A 98 -16.79 11.67 23.18
N VAL A 99 -15.73 10.88 23.21
CA VAL A 99 -14.83 10.72 24.36
C VAL A 99 -13.41 11.00 23.90
N THR A 100 -12.73 11.94 24.55
CA THR A 100 -11.31 12.19 24.29
C THR A 100 -10.48 10.97 24.69
N VAL A 101 -9.69 10.44 23.76
CA VAL A 101 -8.86 9.26 23.95
C VAL A 101 -7.36 9.54 23.88
N ALA A 102 -6.97 10.66 23.27
CA ALA A 102 -5.62 11.20 23.31
C ALA A 102 -5.70 12.72 23.20
N GLU A 103 -4.72 13.41 23.77
CA GLU A 103 -4.56 14.86 23.62
C GLU A 103 -3.11 15.25 23.69
N ALA A 104 -2.75 16.31 22.97
CA ALA A 104 -1.43 16.91 23.01
C ALA A 104 -1.53 18.40 22.70
N THR A 105 -0.71 19.21 23.36
CA THR A 105 -0.50 20.60 22.97
C THR A 105 0.53 20.65 21.84
N ALA A 106 0.22 21.40 20.79
CA ALA A 106 1.11 21.55 19.65
C ALA A 106 2.39 22.30 20.05
N GLU A 107 3.51 21.59 20.16
CA GLU A 107 4.83 22.21 20.34
C GLU A 107 5.43 22.68 19.01
N THR A 108 4.96 22.11 17.90
CA THR A 108 5.35 22.43 16.53
C THR A 108 4.10 22.48 15.64
N THR A 109 4.27 22.63 14.33
CA THR A 109 3.17 22.57 13.34
C THR A 109 2.65 21.15 13.09
N THR A 110 3.25 20.12 13.69
CA THR A 110 2.84 18.73 13.53
C THR A 110 2.64 18.09 14.90
N VAL A 111 1.50 17.42 15.08
CA VAL A 111 1.13 16.75 16.32
C VAL A 111 0.78 15.30 16.01
N ALA A 112 1.44 14.36 16.68
CA ALA A 112 1.09 12.95 16.62
C ALA A 112 0.22 12.57 17.83
N LEU A 113 -0.96 12.03 17.58
CA LEU A 113 -1.88 11.56 18.61
C LEU A 113 -1.98 10.03 18.57
N PRO A 114 -1.65 9.32 19.66
CA PRO A 114 -1.77 7.87 19.66
C PRO A 114 -3.24 7.43 19.56
N VAL A 115 -3.50 6.42 18.75
CA VAL A 115 -4.80 5.77 18.64
C VAL A 115 -4.81 4.57 19.58
N PRO A 116 -5.72 4.51 20.57
CA PRO A 116 -5.75 3.38 21.49
C PRO A 116 -6.07 2.07 20.77
N SER A 117 -5.29 1.03 21.05
CA SER A 117 -5.50 -0.34 20.59
C SER A 117 -6.91 -0.85 20.90
N ARG A 118 -7.71 -1.01 19.84
CA ARG A 118 -9.09 -1.51 19.93
C ARG A 118 -9.46 -2.28 18.67
N ALA A 119 -9.69 -3.58 18.82
CA ALA A 119 -10.16 -4.42 17.73
C ALA A 119 -11.47 -3.91 17.10
N GLY A 120 -11.58 -4.07 15.78
CA GLY A 120 -12.74 -3.69 14.98
C GLY A 120 -12.70 -2.24 14.51
N ASP A 121 -13.85 -1.77 14.00
CA ASP A 121 -13.99 -0.38 13.57
C ASP A 121 -14.19 0.55 14.76
N ALA A 122 -13.50 1.68 14.74
CA ALA A 122 -13.76 2.79 15.63
C ALA A 122 -13.74 4.11 14.84
N THR A 123 -14.76 4.93 15.09
CA THR A 123 -14.87 6.27 14.52
C THR A 123 -14.24 7.28 15.45
N TYR A 124 -13.36 8.11 14.90
CA TYR A 124 -12.67 9.18 15.59
C TYR A 124 -12.90 10.51 14.88
N ARG A 125 -12.51 11.58 15.54
CA ARG A 125 -12.36 12.91 14.96
C ARG A 125 -11.27 13.65 15.71
N VAL A 126 -10.63 14.59 15.03
CA VAL A 126 -9.67 15.49 15.63
C VAL A 126 -10.40 16.75 16.08
N VAL A 127 -10.18 17.17 17.33
CA VAL A 127 -10.72 18.43 17.87
C VAL A 127 -9.57 19.34 18.23
N LEU A 128 -9.57 20.52 17.61
CA LEU A 128 -8.58 21.56 17.88
C LEU A 128 -9.19 22.59 18.85
N VAL A 129 -8.53 22.76 19.99
CA VAL A 129 -8.88 23.75 21.02
C VAL A 129 -7.82 24.85 21.01
N PRO A 130 -8.18 26.10 20.67
CA PRO A 130 -7.22 27.20 20.65
C PRO A 130 -6.72 27.54 22.07
N ALA A 131 -5.48 28.02 22.17
CA ALA A 131 -4.85 28.38 23.46
C ALA A 131 -5.44 29.64 24.13
N GLY A 132 -6.28 30.39 23.42
CA GLY A 132 -6.88 31.65 23.89
C GLY A 132 -8.28 31.85 23.34
N ALA A 133 -8.68 33.11 23.15
CA ALA A 133 -9.96 33.44 22.54
C ALA A 133 -9.98 32.93 21.08
N GLY A 134 -10.79 31.91 20.81
CA GLY A 134 -10.94 31.32 19.49
C GLY A 134 -12.04 30.26 19.46
N THR A 135 -12.39 29.82 18.26
CA THR A 135 -13.43 28.79 18.05
C THR A 135 -12.80 27.40 18.03
N VAL A 136 -13.38 26.47 18.78
CA VAL A 136 -13.04 25.04 18.70
C VAL A 136 -13.39 24.52 17.31
N ARG A 137 -12.44 23.85 16.65
CA ARG A 137 -12.65 23.24 15.33
C ARG A 137 -12.64 21.72 15.43
N THR A 138 -13.31 21.05 14.50
CA THR A 138 -13.42 19.60 14.47
C THR A 138 -13.23 19.10 13.04
N SER A 139 -12.43 18.04 12.85
CA SER A 139 -12.28 17.39 11.55
C SER A 139 -13.56 16.64 11.15
N PRO A 140 -13.70 16.25 9.87
CA PRO A 140 -14.59 15.15 9.52
C PRO A 140 -14.27 13.89 10.32
N ASP A 141 -15.26 13.01 10.41
CA ASP A 141 -15.12 11.71 11.06
C ASP A 141 -14.14 10.84 10.25
N LEU A 142 -13.24 10.16 10.95
CA LEU A 142 -12.30 9.19 10.41
C LEU A 142 -12.60 7.82 11.03
N THR A 143 -12.58 6.76 10.24
CA THR A 143 -12.83 5.40 10.74
C THR A 143 -11.57 4.57 10.58
N ILE A 144 -11.06 4.07 11.69
CA ILE A 144 -9.88 3.19 11.73
C ILE A 144 -10.36 1.81 12.11
N PHE A 145 -9.93 0.81 11.35
CA PHE A 145 -10.09 -0.58 11.71
C PHE A 145 -8.79 -1.12 12.33
N GLN A 146 -8.87 -1.85 13.44
CA GLN A 146 -7.71 -2.60 13.94
C GLN A 146 -8.03 -4.10 13.99
N SER A 147 -7.15 -4.90 13.42
CA SER A 147 -7.26 -6.35 13.43
C SER A 147 -6.91 -6.89 14.81
N ASP A 148 -7.73 -7.80 15.33
CA ASP A 148 -7.50 -8.43 16.64
C ASP A 148 -6.34 -9.45 16.56
N ALA A 149 -5.13 -8.96 16.78
CA ALA A 149 -3.91 -9.77 16.69
C ALA A 149 -3.90 -10.89 17.74
N VAL A 150 -4.51 -10.68 18.90
CA VAL A 150 -4.56 -11.65 19.99
C VAL A 150 -5.55 -12.77 19.67
N ALA A 151 -6.77 -12.42 19.27
CA ALA A 151 -7.79 -13.40 18.92
C ALA A 151 -7.39 -14.25 17.71
N HIS A 152 -6.64 -13.67 16.76
CA HIS A 152 -6.24 -14.34 15.52
C HIS A 152 -4.78 -14.82 15.49
N ALA A 153 -4.05 -14.77 16.60
CA ALA A 153 -2.62 -15.08 16.64
C ALA A 153 -2.25 -16.43 15.97
N ALA A 154 -2.97 -17.51 16.33
CA ALA A 154 -2.73 -18.83 15.76
C ALA A 154 -3.09 -18.91 14.27
N TYR A 155 -4.10 -18.15 13.83
CA TYR A 155 -4.52 -18.09 12.43
C TYR A 155 -3.47 -17.35 11.58
N VAL A 156 -3.00 -16.21 12.08
CA VAL A 156 -1.93 -15.43 11.46
C VAL A 156 -0.63 -16.23 11.42
N ALA A 157 -0.30 -16.99 12.45
CA ALA A 157 0.88 -17.85 12.46
C ALA A 157 0.85 -18.88 11.32
N ARG A 158 -0.27 -19.57 11.10
CA ARG A 158 -0.41 -20.52 9.98
C ARG A 158 -0.29 -19.83 8.61
N ALA A 159 -0.93 -18.68 8.44
CA ALA A 159 -0.79 -17.89 7.22
C ALA A 159 0.66 -17.43 7.01
N ARG A 160 1.34 -17.02 8.09
CA ARG A 160 2.73 -16.58 8.08
C ARG A 160 3.66 -17.71 7.67
N ASP A 161 3.48 -18.91 8.21
CA ASP A 161 4.27 -20.09 7.86
C ASP A 161 4.18 -20.40 6.37
N ALA A 162 2.97 -20.32 5.78
CA ALA A 162 2.76 -20.55 4.35
C ALA A 162 3.54 -19.56 3.46
N VAL A 163 3.60 -18.29 3.86
CA VAL A 163 4.21 -17.22 3.05
C VAL A 163 5.65 -16.89 3.45
N GLN A 164 6.19 -17.51 4.50
CA GLN A 164 7.45 -17.11 5.14
C GLN A 164 8.63 -17.02 4.15
N ALA A 165 8.70 -17.94 3.18
CA ALA A 165 9.77 -17.95 2.19
C ALA A 165 9.74 -16.74 1.23
N TYR A 166 8.57 -16.12 1.06
CA TYR A 166 8.33 -15.16 0.00
C TYR A 166 7.90 -13.77 0.51
N CYS A 167 7.08 -13.69 1.55
CA CYS A 167 6.57 -12.46 2.16
C CYS A 167 6.72 -12.46 3.71
N PRO A 168 7.92 -12.71 4.27
CA PRO A 168 8.09 -12.85 5.73
C PRO A 168 7.77 -11.57 6.50
N LEU A 169 7.96 -10.40 5.89
CA LEU A 169 7.80 -9.09 6.52
C LEU A 169 6.47 -8.40 6.17
N THR A 170 5.67 -8.97 5.28
CA THR A 170 4.41 -8.33 4.87
C THR A 170 3.38 -8.39 6.01
N PRO A 171 2.83 -7.26 6.48
CA PRO A 171 1.78 -7.27 7.49
C PRO A 171 0.60 -8.14 7.07
N ILE A 172 0.04 -8.91 8.01
CA ILE A 172 -1.15 -9.74 7.79
C ILE A 172 -2.23 -9.22 8.73
N TYR A 173 -3.32 -8.71 8.16
CA TYR A 173 -4.48 -8.25 8.92
C TYR A 173 -5.66 -9.18 8.69
N VAL A 174 -6.34 -9.54 9.77
CA VAL A 174 -7.51 -10.42 9.76
C VAL A 174 -8.79 -9.61 9.92
N ASP A 175 -9.81 -9.95 9.13
CA ASP A 175 -11.16 -9.38 9.16
C ASP A 175 -11.22 -7.85 8.95
N SER A 176 -10.28 -7.33 8.17
CA SER A 176 -10.39 -5.96 7.65
C SER A 176 -11.68 -5.79 6.82
N PRO A 177 -12.20 -4.55 6.65
CA PRO A 177 -13.47 -4.29 5.97
C PRO A 177 -13.58 -4.91 4.57
N ASP A 178 -12.46 -4.99 3.85
CA ASP A 178 -12.38 -5.57 2.50
C ASP A 178 -12.68 -7.07 2.44
N VAL A 179 -12.47 -7.82 3.54
CA VAL A 179 -12.44 -9.29 3.52
C VAL A 179 -13.35 -9.94 4.57
N ARG A 180 -13.77 -9.21 5.61
CA ARG A 180 -14.61 -9.75 6.69
C ARG A 180 -16.01 -10.19 6.27
N SER A 181 -16.47 -9.77 5.09
CA SER A 181 -17.81 -10.08 4.59
C SER A 181 -17.83 -10.17 3.05
N GLY A 182 -18.90 -10.72 2.48
CA GLY A 182 -19.03 -10.90 1.03
C GLY A 182 -18.29 -12.13 0.49
N SER A 183 -17.88 -12.10 -0.78
CA SER A 183 -17.17 -13.21 -1.44
C SER A 183 -15.65 -13.13 -1.35
N THR A 184 -15.08 -11.96 -1.02
CA THR A 184 -13.63 -11.74 -0.95
C THR A 184 -13.07 -12.31 0.35
N VAL A 185 -12.23 -13.34 0.25
CA VAL A 185 -11.63 -14.02 1.42
C VAL A 185 -10.17 -13.63 1.66
N GLY A 186 -9.52 -13.03 0.67
CA GLY A 186 -8.17 -12.50 0.71
C GLY A 186 -8.06 -11.22 -0.11
N LYS A 187 -7.14 -10.32 0.26
CA LYS A 187 -6.78 -9.14 -0.53
C LYS A 187 -5.38 -8.65 -0.20
N ALA A 188 -4.51 -8.52 -1.19
CA ALA A 188 -3.30 -7.73 -1.11
C ALA A 188 -3.65 -6.25 -1.33
N ARG A 189 -3.44 -5.41 -0.31
CA ARG A 189 -3.68 -3.96 -0.44
C ARG A 189 -2.37 -3.23 -0.62
N SER A 190 -2.24 -2.56 -1.75
CA SER A 190 -1.22 -1.53 -2.02
C SER A 190 -1.63 -0.17 -1.48
N SER A 191 -0.67 0.57 -0.97
CA SER A 191 -0.72 2.04 -0.96
C SER A 191 0.44 2.59 -1.78
N TRP A 192 0.22 3.71 -2.46
CA TRP A 192 1.20 4.41 -3.27
C TRP A 192 1.29 5.86 -2.83
N SER A 193 2.50 6.38 -2.73
CA SER A 193 2.72 7.81 -2.52
C SER A 193 3.80 8.33 -3.46
N TRP A 194 3.66 9.60 -3.83
CA TRP A 194 4.64 10.33 -4.63
C TRP A 194 4.94 11.64 -3.92
N ALA A 195 6.17 11.80 -3.45
CA ALA A 195 6.62 13.00 -2.75
C ALA A 195 8.09 13.26 -3.07
N ASP A 196 8.45 14.53 -3.29
CA ASP A 196 9.84 14.98 -3.43
C ASP A 196 10.68 14.18 -4.45
N GLY A 197 10.08 13.82 -5.59
CA GLY A 197 10.75 13.04 -6.65
C GLY A 197 10.97 11.57 -6.30
N GLN A 198 10.36 11.08 -5.21
CA GLN A 198 10.32 9.67 -4.83
C GLN A 198 8.91 9.12 -5.00
N ALA A 199 8.80 7.92 -5.53
CA ALA A 199 7.63 7.08 -5.38
C ALA A 199 7.88 6.09 -4.26
N SER A 200 6.85 5.84 -3.46
CA SER A 200 6.85 4.75 -2.48
C SER A 200 5.63 3.88 -2.66
N TRP A 201 5.77 2.64 -2.25
CA TRP A 201 4.74 1.63 -2.32
C TRP A 201 4.80 0.76 -1.08
N THR A 202 3.67 0.52 -0.44
CA THR A 202 3.55 -0.38 0.71
C THR A 202 2.46 -1.42 0.47
N GLN A 203 2.60 -2.59 1.10
CA GLN A 203 1.65 -3.69 0.99
C GLN A 203 1.26 -4.29 2.32
N SER A 204 0.04 -4.82 2.35
CA SER A 204 -0.43 -5.73 3.40
C SER A 204 -1.24 -6.87 2.79
N ILE A 205 -1.26 -8.01 3.47
CA ILE A 205 -2.14 -9.13 3.17
C ILE A 205 -3.33 -9.05 4.12
N ARG A 206 -4.54 -9.06 3.58
CA ARG A 206 -5.79 -9.04 4.34
C ARG A 206 -6.47 -10.39 4.17
N LEU A 207 -6.84 -11.04 5.26
CA LEU A 207 -7.46 -12.37 5.23
C LEU A 207 -8.76 -12.38 6.03
N ARG A 208 -9.76 -13.07 5.52
CA ARG A 208 -10.93 -13.43 6.32
C ARG A 208 -10.53 -14.47 7.36
N SER A 209 -11.08 -14.39 8.57
CA SER A 209 -10.91 -15.43 9.59
C SER A 209 -11.74 -16.70 9.27
N GLY A 210 -11.37 -17.82 9.89
CA GLY A 210 -12.18 -19.04 9.87
C GLY A 210 -12.12 -19.86 8.58
N LEU A 211 -11.19 -19.57 7.66
CA LEU A 211 -10.94 -20.44 6.51
C LEU A 211 -10.35 -21.79 6.98
N ALA A 212 -10.67 -22.86 6.25
CA ALA A 212 -10.00 -24.15 6.42
C ALA A 212 -8.51 -24.02 6.09
N ASP A 213 -7.65 -24.83 6.70
CA ASP A 213 -6.20 -24.65 6.63
C ASP A 213 -5.63 -24.69 5.20
N ASP A 214 -6.16 -25.57 4.35
CA ASP A 214 -5.75 -25.66 2.94
C ASP A 214 -6.19 -24.44 2.11
N ILE A 215 -7.37 -23.91 2.40
CA ILE A 215 -7.88 -22.67 1.82
C ILE A 215 -7.02 -21.50 2.32
N LEU A 216 -6.77 -21.38 3.62
CA LEU A 216 -5.94 -20.33 4.23
C LEU A 216 -4.53 -20.30 3.63
N GLU A 217 -3.88 -21.46 3.53
CA GLU A 217 -2.55 -21.60 2.93
C GLU A 217 -2.56 -21.08 1.50
N HIS A 218 -3.55 -21.48 0.70
CA HIS A 218 -3.69 -21.03 -0.68
C HIS A 218 -3.98 -19.53 -0.78
N THR A 219 -4.94 -19.01 0.00
CA THR A 219 -5.28 -17.58 0.03
C THR A 219 -4.06 -16.74 0.42
N ALA A 220 -3.34 -17.12 1.47
CA ALA A 220 -2.18 -16.36 1.92
C ALA A 220 -1.07 -16.31 0.85
N LEU A 221 -0.81 -17.45 0.18
CA LEU A 221 0.13 -17.51 -0.94
C LEU A 221 -0.35 -16.72 -2.16
N HIS A 222 -1.66 -16.71 -2.46
CA HIS A 222 -2.26 -15.92 -3.53
C HIS A 222 -2.06 -14.43 -3.27
N GLU A 223 -2.39 -13.95 -2.08
CA GLU A 223 -2.18 -12.53 -1.73
C GLU A 223 -0.69 -12.17 -1.68
N CYS A 224 0.17 -13.07 -1.18
CA CYS A 224 1.61 -12.87 -1.27
C CYS A 224 2.10 -12.82 -2.73
N ALA A 225 1.49 -13.57 -3.65
CA ALA A 225 1.84 -13.51 -5.06
C ALA A 225 1.54 -12.13 -5.66
N HIS A 226 0.44 -11.47 -5.29
CA HIS A 226 0.19 -10.08 -5.68
C HIS A 226 1.25 -9.11 -5.17
N VAL A 227 1.73 -9.28 -3.94
CA VAL A 227 2.88 -8.52 -3.43
C VAL A 227 4.12 -8.76 -4.29
N VAL A 228 4.38 -10.01 -4.68
CA VAL A 228 5.54 -10.38 -5.52
C VAL A 228 5.43 -9.85 -6.95
N GLN A 229 4.23 -9.78 -7.52
CA GLN A 229 4.00 -9.27 -8.88
C GLN A 229 4.46 -7.82 -9.06
N VAL A 230 4.49 -7.04 -7.98
CA VAL A 230 4.85 -5.62 -8.00
C VAL A 230 6.34 -5.37 -7.71
N ARG A 231 7.05 -6.34 -7.15
CA ARG A 231 8.50 -6.25 -6.85
C ARG A 231 9.44 -5.97 -8.03
N PRO A 232 9.09 -6.21 -9.32
CA PRO A 232 9.89 -5.69 -10.42
C PRO A 232 10.11 -4.16 -10.38
N LEU A 233 9.27 -3.39 -9.67
CA LEU A 233 9.48 -1.94 -9.47
C LEU A 233 10.82 -1.57 -8.83
N VAL A 234 11.45 -2.48 -8.08
CA VAL A 234 12.80 -2.27 -7.54
C VAL A 234 13.81 -2.01 -8.66
N ASP A 235 13.57 -2.58 -9.85
CA ASP A 235 14.40 -2.36 -11.05
C ASP A 235 13.87 -1.22 -11.94
N GLY A 236 12.84 -0.49 -11.46
CA GLY A 236 12.21 0.64 -12.14
C GLY A 236 10.87 0.33 -12.80
N GLU A 237 10.13 1.39 -13.15
CA GLU A 237 8.79 1.31 -13.74
C GLU A 237 8.73 0.48 -15.02
N ARG A 238 9.73 0.63 -15.91
CA ARG A 238 9.80 -0.16 -17.15
C ARG A 238 9.89 -1.67 -16.90
N ALA A 239 10.56 -2.10 -15.84
CA ALA A 239 10.67 -3.51 -15.49
C ALA A 239 9.31 -4.05 -14.99
N TYR A 240 8.59 -3.25 -14.20
CA TYR A 240 7.22 -3.54 -13.78
C TYR A 240 6.25 -3.62 -14.96
N GLU A 241 6.22 -2.61 -15.84
CA GLU A 241 5.39 -2.62 -17.04
C GLU A 241 5.67 -3.83 -17.95
N ALA A 242 6.94 -4.17 -18.16
CA ALA A 242 7.32 -5.34 -18.94
C ALA A 242 6.86 -6.65 -18.30
N SER A 243 6.88 -6.73 -16.95
CA SER A 243 6.35 -7.85 -16.19
C SER A 243 4.83 -7.96 -16.33
N THR A 244 4.10 -6.86 -16.14
CA THR A 244 2.64 -6.80 -16.31
C THR A 244 2.23 -7.19 -17.72
N ALA A 245 2.85 -6.62 -18.75
CA ALA A 245 2.55 -6.95 -20.14
C ALA A 245 2.86 -8.43 -20.47
N ARG A 246 3.88 -9.02 -19.83
CA ARG A 246 4.16 -10.46 -19.95
C ARG A 246 3.04 -11.29 -19.31
N THR A 247 2.56 -10.91 -18.13
CA THR A 247 1.44 -11.54 -17.45
C THR A 247 0.17 -11.45 -18.30
N GLU A 248 -0.19 -10.25 -18.77
CA GLU A 248 -1.34 -10.04 -19.67
C GLU A 248 -1.29 -11.00 -20.86
N ARG A 249 -0.16 -11.08 -21.56
CA ARG A 249 -0.02 -12.00 -22.71
C ARG A 249 -0.13 -13.47 -22.34
N ARG A 250 0.39 -13.89 -21.17
CA ARG A 250 0.43 -15.30 -20.75
C ARG A 250 -0.92 -15.79 -20.19
N TYR A 251 -1.73 -14.89 -19.63
CA TYR A 251 -2.97 -15.24 -18.94
C TYR A 251 -4.24 -14.63 -19.57
N ALA A 252 -4.14 -13.87 -20.67
CA ALA A 252 -5.26 -13.20 -21.37
C ALA A 252 -6.50 -14.05 -21.69
N ARG A 253 -6.38 -15.39 -21.76
CA ARG A 253 -7.50 -16.28 -22.15
C ARG A 253 -8.20 -16.94 -20.97
N GLY A 254 -7.94 -16.52 -19.74
CA GLY A 254 -8.61 -17.05 -18.55
C GLY A 254 -9.90 -16.29 -18.19
N PRO A 255 -10.66 -16.78 -17.20
CA PRO A 255 -11.96 -16.23 -16.82
C PRO A 255 -11.88 -15.02 -15.88
N ALA A 256 -10.68 -14.56 -15.52
CA ALA A 256 -10.44 -13.47 -14.58
C ALA A 256 -9.28 -12.59 -15.08
N GLU A 257 -9.00 -11.52 -14.33
CA GLU A 257 -7.87 -10.63 -14.62
C GLU A 257 -6.55 -11.42 -14.70
N PRO A 258 -5.68 -11.16 -15.68
CA PRO A 258 -4.41 -11.87 -15.84
C PRO A 258 -3.54 -11.94 -14.58
N GLY A 259 -3.55 -10.88 -13.75
CA GLY A 259 -2.84 -10.83 -12.48
C GLY A 259 -3.39 -11.83 -11.46
N GLU A 260 -4.71 -11.93 -11.32
CA GLU A 260 -5.39 -12.90 -10.45
C GLU A 260 -5.09 -14.34 -10.88
N LEU A 261 -5.16 -14.61 -12.19
CA LEU A 261 -4.84 -15.93 -12.74
C LEU A 261 -3.38 -16.33 -12.49
N GLN A 262 -2.46 -15.37 -12.58
CA GLN A 262 -1.05 -15.61 -12.27
C GLN A 262 -0.84 -15.84 -10.77
N ALA A 263 -1.50 -15.09 -9.89
CA ALA A 263 -1.43 -15.25 -8.44
C ALA A 263 -1.93 -16.65 -8.01
N ASP A 264 -3.05 -17.10 -8.56
CA ASP A 264 -3.59 -18.44 -8.37
C ASP A 264 -2.60 -19.53 -8.85
N CYS A 265 -1.97 -19.30 -10.01
CA CYS A 265 -0.95 -20.21 -10.53
C CYS A 265 0.31 -20.21 -9.66
N MET A 266 0.69 -19.07 -9.09
CA MET A 266 1.78 -18.94 -8.12
C MET A 266 1.48 -19.68 -6.82
N ALA A 267 0.29 -19.54 -6.24
CA ALA A 267 -0.11 -20.29 -5.06
C ALA A 267 -0.19 -21.81 -5.34
N SER A 268 -0.76 -22.21 -6.48
CA SER A 268 -0.93 -23.63 -6.83
C SER A 268 0.40 -24.36 -7.10
N VAL A 269 1.43 -23.70 -7.63
CA VAL A 269 2.74 -24.36 -7.84
C VAL A 269 3.51 -24.63 -6.55
N VAL A 270 3.17 -23.94 -5.46
CA VAL A 270 3.71 -24.15 -4.11
C VAL A 270 2.88 -25.19 -3.37
N THR A 271 1.56 -25.00 -3.29
CA THR A 271 0.65 -25.89 -2.56
C THR A 271 0.44 -27.25 -3.26
N GLY A 272 0.59 -27.30 -4.59
CA GLY A 272 0.26 -28.48 -5.38
C GLY A 272 -1.25 -28.77 -5.46
N ARG A 273 -2.11 -27.83 -5.04
CA ARG A 273 -3.56 -28.04 -4.89
C ARG A 273 -4.36 -27.16 -5.86
N PRO A 274 -4.70 -27.67 -7.06
CA PRO A 274 -5.57 -26.93 -7.98
C PRO A 274 -7.03 -26.86 -7.53
N SER A 275 -7.45 -27.68 -6.56
CA SER A 275 -8.84 -27.76 -6.08
C SER A 275 -9.28 -26.54 -5.26
N VAL A 276 -8.33 -25.75 -4.76
CA VAL A 276 -8.58 -24.57 -3.89
C VAL A 276 -8.31 -23.23 -4.60
N MET A 277 -8.03 -23.28 -5.90
CA MET A 277 -7.85 -22.08 -6.73
C MET A 277 -9.16 -21.32 -6.92
N TYR A 278 -9.11 -19.99 -6.94
CA TYR A 278 -10.30 -19.13 -7.00
C TYR A 278 -10.68 -18.72 -8.42
N TYR A 279 -9.70 -18.36 -9.22
CA TYR A 279 -9.84 -17.68 -10.51
C TYR A 279 -9.46 -18.58 -11.68
N ALA A 280 -8.42 -19.38 -11.54
CA ALA A 280 -7.99 -20.34 -12.55
C ALA A 280 -8.43 -21.76 -12.17
N ARG A 281 -9.04 -22.48 -13.13
CA ARG A 281 -9.37 -23.90 -12.93
C ARG A 281 -8.15 -24.82 -13.06
N THR A 282 -7.17 -24.37 -13.83
CA THR A 282 -5.90 -25.08 -14.06
C THR A 282 -4.88 -24.11 -14.63
N CYS A 283 -3.60 -24.44 -14.46
CA CYS A 283 -2.49 -23.70 -15.03
C CYS A 283 -1.80 -24.56 -16.07
N SER A 284 -1.65 -24.06 -17.30
CA SER A 284 -0.84 -24.72 -18.33
C SER A 284 0.62 -24.87 -17.89
N ALA A 285 1.38 -25.75 -18.56
CA ALA A 285 2.81 -25.92 -18.27
C ALA A 285 3.60 -24.60 -18.35
N ARG A 286 3.26 -23.75 -19.33
CA ARG A 286 3.86 -22.43 -19.51
C ARG A 286 3.54 -21.48 -18.36
N GLN A 287 2.30 -21.47 -17.89
CA GLN A 287 1.87 -20.63 -16.74
C GLN A 287 2.52 -21.12 -15.45
N ARG A 288 2.65 -22.44 -15.24
CA ARG A 288 3.36 -22.98 -14.07
C ARG A 288 4.85 -22.65 -14.09
N ALA A 289 5.49 -22.66 -15.26
CA ALA A 289 6.88 -22.24 -15.39
C ALA A 289 7.04 -20.74 -15.03
N ASP A 290 6.18 -19.89 -15.60
CA ASP A 290 6.11 -18.46 -15.28
C ASP A 290 5.91 -18.19 -13.78
N ALA A 291 4.98 -18.89 -13.14
CA ALA A 291 4.71 -18.78 -11.72
C ALA A 291 5.95 -19.13 -10.85
N ARG A 292 6.67 -20.20 -11.19
CA ARG A 292 7.92 -20.57 -10.51
C ARG A 292 9.02 -19.54 -10.74
N ASP A 293 9.10 -18.99 -11.95
CA ASP A 293 10.07 -17.94 -12.29
C ASP A 293 9.84 -16.69 -11.45
N MET A 294 8.58 -16.23 -11.31
CA MET A 294 8.22 -15.09 -10.45
C MET A 294 8.63 -15.29 -8.99
N TRP A 295 8.35 -16.47 -8.41
CA TRP A 295 8.78 -16.77 -7.04
C TRP A 295 10.30 -16.77 -6.89
N ARG A 296 11.01 -17.35 -7.86
CA ARG A 296 12.48 -17.43 -7.83
C ARG A 296 13.13 -16.05 -7.99
N GLU A 297 12.64 -15.23 -8.90
CA GLU A 297 13.27 -13.95 -9.24
C GLU A 297 12.92 -12.85 -8.23
N HIS A 298 11.67 -12.83 -7.76
CA HIS A 298 11.16 -11.73 -6.96
C HIS A 298 10.65 -12.16 -5.58
N GLY A 299 10.23 -13.42 -5.41
CA GLY A 299 9.73 -13.95 -4.14
C GLY A 299 10.83 -14.11 -3.08
N SER A 300 11.92 -14.80 -3.40
CA SER A 300 12.95 -15.16 -2.43
C SER A 300 14.03 -14.10 -2.19
N HIS A 301 14.17 -13.10 -3.06
CA HIS A 301 15.31 -12.16 -3.01
C HIS A 301 14.96 -10.70 -2.71
N ARG A 302 13.67 -10.37 -2.50
CA ARG A 302 13.20 -8.98 -2.33
C ARG A 302 12.00 -8.89 -1.38
N GLN A 303 12.22 -9.24 -0.12
CA GLN A 303 11.14 -9.51 0.85
C GLN A 303 10.55 -8.28 1.55
N SER A 304 11.03 -7.07 1.23
CA SER A 304 10.50 -5.84 1.83
C SER A 304 9.04 -5.62 1.41
N PRO A 305 8.12 -5.33 2.35
CA PRO A 305 6.75 -4.97 2.03
C PRO A 305 6.61 -3.49 1.64
N ALA A 306 7.69 -2.72 1.76
CA ALA A 306 7.78 -1.33 1.37
C ALA A 306 8.91 -1.15 0.34
N LEU A 307 8.60 -0.45 -0.74
CA LEU A 307 9.54 -0.10 -1.81
C LEU A 307 9.57 1.42 -1.96
N SER A 308 10.74 1.97 -2.25
CA SER A 308 10.90 3.37 -2.62
C SER A 308 11.88 3.49 -3.78
N TRP A 309 11.58 4.33 -4.75
CA TRP A 309 12.45 4.60 -5.89
C TRP A 309 12.26 6.03 -6.40
N ALA A 310 13.28 6.57 -7.09
CA ALA A 310 13.16 7.87 -7.73
C ALA A 310 12.10 7.81 -8.84
N TRP A 311 11.14 8.74 -8.80
CA TRP A 311 10.08 8.87 -9.78
C TRP A 311 10.42 10.00 -10.76
N LYS A 312 10.85 9.60 -11.97
CA LYS A 312 11.23 10.43 -13.13
C LYS A 312 12.55 11.20 -12.98
N ASP A 313 13.52 10.78 -13.79
CA ASP A 313 14.28 11.68 -14.68
C ASP A 313 13.70 11.51 -16.11
#